data_AF-B5Y5T3-F1
#
_entry.id   AF-B5Y5T3-F1
#
_cell.length_a   1.000
_cell.length_b   1.000
_cell.length_c   1.000
_cell.angle_alpha   90.00
_cell.angle_beta   90.00
_cell.angle_gamma   90.00
#
_symmetry.space_group_name_H-M   'P 1'
#
loop_
_entity.id
_entity.type
_entity.pdbx_description
1 polymer ?
#
loop_
_entity_poly.entity_id
_entity_poly.type
_entity_poly.pdbx_seq_one_letter_code
_entity_poly.pdbx_strand_id
1 'polypeptide(L)'
;MSPTNTSTLESSVAESKNTSSTQKHLLKHAIMQSEPGILTPASRSDEATEEASNEGLIHAFFTMVPAAGAVMIAMRDPRFVKWTNWQSRTALVVMPTLFMFSFSGESRHLGKMREIANETKHSSETVRWAEDALEHIDAPVMNHRETEEHLLKLYQKSVKDSGVNIVPGDQLGIHHRIANYTAANPIKVLATLALPSVAWIFYGNTGKQHLDFSVKLMHTRVFGQFATISILLGVIGFKEFMDYNGRFITEREANDRVEEMQHVRQALMSRLHADKEQVQAQQQKIKSAHDQDVKNHDVHSKKKKVQKQSETQDATDPVASTV
;
A
#
# COMPACT_ATOMS: atom_id res chain seq x y z
N MET A 1 -9.03 6.40 -72.55
CA MET A 1 -8.61 7.21 -71.40
C MET A 1 -9.76 7.20 -70.42
N SER A 2 -9.65 6.42 -69.34
CA SER A 2 -10.69 6.25 -68.32
C SER A 2 -10.16 6.84 -67.01
N PRO A 3 -10.92 7.70 -66.32
CA PRO A 3 -10.48 8.30 -65.06
C PRO A 3 -10.59 7.29 -63.91
N THR A 4 -9.49 7.14 -63.19
CA THR A 4 -9.31 6.29 -62.00
C THR A 4 -9.92 6.97 -60.77
N ASN A 5 -10.86 6.28 -60.11
CA ASN A 5 -11.47 6.69 -58.83
C ASN A 5 -10.50 6.43 -57.67
N THR A 6 -9.82 7.47 -57.18
CA THR A 6 -8.92 7.42 -56.01
C THR A 6 -9.48 8.16 -54.77
N SER A 7 -10.65 8.80 -54.85
CA SER A 7 -11.17 9.66 -53.76
C SER A 7 -11.90 8.93 -52.62
N THR A 8 -12.18 7.62 -52.75
CA THR A 8 -13.03 6.90 -51.79
C THR A 8 -12.26 6.21 -50.66
N LEU A 9 -10.93 6.12 -50.74
CA LEU A 9 -10.10 5.44 -49.73
C LEU A 9 -9.62 6.37 -48.59
N GLU A 10 -9.52 7.68 -48.79
CA GLU A 10 -9.08 8.60 -47.72
C GLU A 10 -10.16 8.89 -46.67
N SER A 11 -11.44 8.84 -47.05
CA SER A 11 -12.56 9.05 -46.11
C SER A 11 -12.68 7.94 -45.05
N SER A 12 -12.32 6.69 -45.38
CA SER A 12 -12.41 5.57 -44.44
C SER A 12 -11.30 5.56 -43.39
N VAL A 13 -10.14 6.16 -43.66
CA VAL A 13 -9.01 6.21 -42.72
C VAL A 13 -9.19 7.30 -41.67
N ALA A 14 -9.88 8.40 -42.01
CA ALA A 14 -10.19 9.47 -41.07
C ALA A 14 -11.22 9.04 -39.99
N GLU A 15 -12.18 8.20 -40.36
CA GLU A 15 -13.24 7.74 -39.44
C GLU A 15 -12.72 6.72 -38.41
N SER A 16 -11.71 5.91 -38.76
CA SER A 16 -11.10 4.96 -37.83
C SER A 16 -10.24 5.61 -36.74
N LYS A 17 -9.78 6.86 -36.91
CA LYS A 17 -8.98 7.55 -35.88
C LYS A 17 -9.86 8.15 -34.77
N ASN A 18 -11.11 8.50 -35.09
CA ASN A 18 -12.01 9.15 -34.14
C ASN A 18 -12.69 8.17 -33.16
N THR A 19 -12.83 6.90 -33.52
CA THR A 19 -13.41 5.89 -32.61
C THR A 19 -12.42 5.44 -31.51
N SER A 20 -11.11 5.59 -31.75
CA SER A 20 -10.06 5.21 -30.80
C SER A 20 -10.01 6.11 -29.56
N SER A 21 -10.24 7.43 -29.71
CA SER A 21 -10.22 8.36 -28.58
C SER A 21 -11.39 8.12 -27.61
N THR A 22 -12.58 7.86 -28.15
CA THR A 22 -13.78 7.56 -27.36
C THR A 22 -13.66 6.23 -26.61
N GLN A 23 -13.05 5.20 -27.23
CA GLN A 23 -12.76 3.94 -26.55
C GLN A 23 -11.70 4.09 -25.45
N LYS A 24 -10.64 4.89 -25.67
CA LYS A 24 -9.64 5.20 -24.62
C LYS A 24 -10.32 5.87 -23.42
N HIS A 25 -11.25 6.81 -23.64
CA HIS A 25 -11.97 7.50 -22.56
C HIS A 25 -12.92 6.57 -21.77
N LEU A 26 -13.62 5.68 -22.47
CA LEU A 26 -14.50 4.68 -21.83
C LEU A 26 -13.70 3.62 -21.06
N LEU A 27 -12.54 3.20 -21.58
CA LEU A 27 -11.65 2.28 -20.87
C LEU A 27 -11.07 2.94 -19.61
N LYS A 28 -10.65 4.22 -19.69
CA LYS A 28 -10.17 4.99 -18.52
C LYS A 28 -11.27 5.10 -17.45
N HIS A 29 -12.51 5.36 -17.86
CA HIS A 29 -13.65 5.39 -16.94
C HIS A 29 -14.00 4.02 -16.37
N ALA A 30 -13.94 2.95 -17.17
CA ALA A 30 -14.22 1.60 -16.72
C ALA A 30 -13.17 1.10 -15.72
N ILE A 31 -11.88 1.38 -15.96
CA ILE A 31 -10.79 1.03 -15.03
C ILE A 31 -10.90 1.83 -13.73
N MET A 32 -11.23 3.13 -13.79
CA MET A 32 -11.49 3.94 -12.59
C MET A 32 -12.74 3.49 -11.81
N GLN A 33 -13.76 2.93 -12.49
CA GLN A 33 -14.98 2.46 -11.83
C GLN A 33 -14.90 1.01 -11.36
N SER A 34 -13.97 0.21 -11.90
CA SER A 34 -13.80 -1.21 -11.53
C SER A 34 -12.83 -1.45 -10.38
N GLU A 35 -12.27 -0.42 -9.74
CA GLU A 35 -11.60 -0.59 -8.45
C GLU A 35 -12.65 -0.56 -7.32
N PRO A 36 -13.08 -1.71 -6.80
CA PRO A 36 -14.02 -1.75 -5.69
C PRO A 36 -13.39 -1.07 -4.46
N GLY A 37 -13.91 0.10 -4.11
CA GLY A 37 -13.66 0.73 -2.82
C GLY A 37 -12.21 1.17 -2.61
N ILE A 38 -11.71 2.10 -3.43
CA ILE A 38 -10.60 2.95 -3.02
C ILE A 38 -11.11 3.87 -1.90
N LEU A 39 -11.20 3.29 -0.70
CA LEU A 39 -11.37 3.99 0.56
C LEU A 39 -10.37 5.13 0.56
N THR A 40 -10.87 6.36 0.73
CA THR A 40 -10.03 7.56 0.82
C THR A 40 -8.96 7.31 1.89
N PRO A 41 -7.72 7.84 1.73
CA PRO A 41 -6.65 7.62 2.71
C PRO A 41 -7.07 7.88 4.16
N ALA A 42 -8.00 8.83 4.38
CA ALA A 42 -8.61 9.12 5.68
C ALA A 42 -9.40 7.94 6.26
N SER A 43 -10.25 7.29 5.45
CA SER A 43 -11.03 6.13 5.93
C SER A 43 -10.13 4.92 6.28
N ARG A 44 -9.01 4.73 5.57
CA ARG A 44 -8.03 3.69 5.92
C ARG A 44 -7.27 4.01 7.21
N SER A 45 -6.97 5.28 7.48
CA SER A 45 -6.31 5.67 8.75
C SER A 45 -7.23 5.49 9.95
N ASP A 46 -8.53 5.74 9.79
CA ASP A 46 -9.51 5.55 10.86
C ASP A 46 -9.63 4.08 11.26
N GLU A 47 -9.72 3.18 10.26
CA GLU A 47 -9.75 1.73 10.49
C GLU A 47 -8.47 1.23 11.16
N ALA A 48 -7.30 1.71 10.72
CA ALA A 48 -6.02 1.36 11.34
C ALA A 48 -5.90 1.87 12.79
N THR A 49 -6.54 2.99 13.12
CA THR A 49 -6.55 3.55 14.48
C THR A 49 -7.51 2.79 15.39
N GLU A 50 -8.69 2.41 14.89
CA GLU A 50 -9.66 1.63 15.65
C GLU A 50 -9.11 0.26 16.03
N GLU A 51 -8.49 -0.46 15.08
CA GLU A 51 -7.90 -1.77 15.36
C GLU A 51 -6.74 -1.67 16.36
N ALA A 52 -5.85 -0.69 16.19
CA ALA A 52 -4.74 -0.46 17.11
C ALA A 52 -5.21 -0.12 18.54
N SER A 53 -6.28 0.66 18.65
CA SER A 53 -6.90 1.01 19.93
C SER A 53 -7.51 -0.21 20.63
N ASN A 54 -8.26 -1.03 19.89
CA ASN A 54 -8.92 -2.21 20.44
C ASN A 54 -7.89 -3.24 20.95
N GLU A 55 -6.82 -3.49 20.18
CA GLU A 55 -5.76 -4.39 20.59
C GLU A 55 -4.96 -3.85 21.79
N GLY A 56 -4.64 -2.55 21.77
CA GLY A 56 -4.03 -1.87 22.91
C GLY A 56 -4.85 -2.07 24.20
N LEU A 57 -6.18 -1.97 24.10
CA LEU A 57 -7.10 -2.15 25.23
C LEU A 57 -7.08 -3.58 25.76
N ILE A 58 -7.06 -4.59 24.88
CA ILE A 58 -6.95 -6.00 25.27
C ILE A 58 -5.64 -6.25 26.03
N HIS A 59 -4.51 -5.77 25.52
CA HIS A 59 -3.21 -5.92 26.21
C HIS A 59 -3.14 -5.15 27.53
N ALA A 60 -3.72 -3.96 27.58
CA ALA A 60 -3.85 -3.18 28.81
C ALA A 60 -4.61 -3.98 29.87
N PHE A 61 -5.76 -4.57 29.50
CA PHE A 61 -6.56 -5.38 30.40
C PHE A 61 -5.77 -6.58 30.96
N PHE A 62 -5.08 -7.32 30.11
CA PHE A 62 -4.25 -8.45 30.53
C PHE A 62 -3.06 -8.04 31.41
N THR A 63 -2.56 -6.81 31.28
CA THR A 63 -1.47 -6.28 32.11
C THR A 63 -2.00 -5.76 33.46
N MET A 64 -3.21 -5.22 33.46
CA MET A 64 -3.83 -4.64 34.66
C MET A 64 -4.08 -5.70 35.74
N VAL A 65 -4.55 -6.89 35.34
CA VAL A 65 -4.87 -7.99 36.29
C VAL A 65 -3.65 -8.41 37.14
N PRO A 66 -2.50 -8.79 36.57
CA PRO A 66 -1.32 -9.16 37.36
C PRO A 66 -0.72 -7.96 38.10
N ALA A 67 -0.76 -6.74 37.54
CA ALA A 67 -0.29 -5.54 38.23
C ALA A 67 -1.13 -5.24 39.48
N ALA A 68 -2.45 -5.31 39.37
CA ALA A 68 -3.36 -5.16 40.51
C ALA A 68 -3.16 -6.28 41.55
N GLY A 69 -3.00 -7.54 41.09
CA GLY A 69 -2.67 -8.68 41.94
C GLY A 69 -1.37 -8.48 42.73
N ALA A 70 -0.31 -8.01 42.07
CA ALA A 70 0.98 -7.72 42.70
C ALA A 70 0.87 -6.60 43.75
N VAL A 71 0.12 -5.54 43.46
CA VAL A 71 -0.12 -4.46 44.44
C VAL A 71 -0.96 -4.96 45.61
N MET A 72 -1.99 -5.77 45.38
CA MET A 72 -2.78 -6.38 46.46
C MET A 72 -1.94 -7.30 47.36
N ILE A 73 -1.03 -8.08 46.79
CA ILE A 73 -0.10 -8.91 47.56
C ILE A 73 0.89 -8.02 48.33
N ALA A 74 1.46 -6.99 47.71
CA ALA A 74 2.38 -6.05 48.36
C ALA A 74 1.73 -5.26 49.50
N MET A 75 0.42 -4.96 49.39
CA MET A 75 -0.34 -4.29 50.46
C MET A 75 -0.50 -5.14 51.73
N ARG A 76 -0.23 -6.46 51.67
CA ARG A 76 -0.18 -7.30 52.88
C ARG A 76 1.04 -7.02 53.75
N ASP A 77 2.10 -6.41 53.21
CA ASP A 77 3.28 -6.02 54.00
C ASP A 77 3.09 -4.62 54.63
N PRO A 78 3.08 -4.48 55.97
CA PRO A 78 2.95 -3.19 56.64
C PRO A 78 4.10 -2.22 56.34
N ARG A 79 5.29 -2.72 55.94
CA ARG A 79 6.40 -1.86 55.53
C ARG A 79 6.10 -1.15 54.22
N PHE A 80 5.57 -1.88 53.25
CA PHE A 80 5.16 -1.33 51.95
C PHE A 80 4.07 -0.27 52.12
N VAL A 81 3.09 -0.53 52.98
CA VAL A 81 2.00 0.43 53.28
C VAL A 81 2.56 1.71 53.92
N LYS A 82 3.54 1.62 54.82
CA LYS A 82 4.18 2.80 55.42
C LYS A 82 5.02 3.60 54.43
N TRP A 83 5.63 2.95 53.45
CA TRP A 83 6.52 3.61 52.49
C TRP A 83 5.78 4.18 51.27
N THR A 84 4.56 3.75 51.00
CA THR A 84 3.81 4.13 49.79
C THR A 84 2.54 4.89 50.11
N ASN A 85 2.35 6.02 49.43
CA ASN A 85 1.09 6.78 49.46
C ASN A 85 0.06 6.15 48.51
N TRP A 86 -1.23 6.43 48.70
CA TRP A 86 -2.31 5.95 47.83
C TRP A 86 -2.05 6.25 46.36
N GLN A 87 -1.54 7.45 46.06
CA GLN A 87 -1.14 7.85 44.69
C GLN A 87 -0.06 6.95 44.09
N SER A 88 0.93 6.51 44.87
CA SER A 88 1.95 5.59 44.37
C SER A 88 1.40 4.18 44.14
N ARG A 89 0.39 3.75 44.90
CA ARG A 89 -0.23 2.43 44.74
C ARG A 89 -1.07 2.37 43.48
N THR A 90 -1.84 3.42 43.20
CA THR A 90 -2.59 3.52 41.94
C THR A 90 -1.64 3.63 40.74
N ALA A 91 -0.56 4.41 40.85
CA ALA A 91 0.44 4.52 39.79
C ALA A 91 1.08 3.17 39.43
N LEU A 92 1.35 2.30 40.42
CA LEU A 92 1.92 0.97 40.17
C LEU A 92 1.00 0.04 39.36
N VAL A 93 -0.32 0.26 39.39
CA VAL A 93 -1.29 -0.49 38.57
C VAL A 93 -1.51 0.20 37.22
N VAL A 94 -1.69 1.52 37.24
CA VAL A 94 -2.08 2.31 36.06
C VAL A 94 -0.92 2.47 35.08
N MET A 95 0.31 2.71 35.55
CA MET A 95 1.45 2.97 34.65
C MET A 95 1.80 1.77 33.76
N PRO A 96 1.95 0.53 34.27
CA PRO A 96 2.20 -0.62 33.40
C PRO A 96 1.07 -0.86 32.40
N THR A 97 -0.17 -0.63 32.83
CA THR A 97 -1.37 -0.78 32.00
C THR A 97 -1.38 0.23 30.85
N LEU A 98 -1.17 1.51 31.14
CA LEU A 98 -1.07 2.57 30.13
C LEU A 98 0.14 2.37 29.22
N PHE A 99 1.27 1.90 29.78
CA PHE A 99 2.46 1.60 29.00
C PHE A 99 2.18 0.50 27.98
N MET A 100 1.56 -0.62 28.39
CA MET A 100 1.22 -1.71 27.48
C MET A 100 0.15 -1.33 26.46
N PHE A 101 -0.82 -0.50 26.85
CA PHE A 101 -1.79 0.10 25.93
C PHE A 101 -1.08 0.88 24.82
N SER A 102 -0.27 1.86 25.19
CA SER A 102 0.43 2.72 24.24
C SER A 102 1.42 1.93 23.39
N PHE A 103 2.19 1.02 24.01
CA PHE A 103 3.17 0.20 23.31
C PHE A 103 2.54 -0.70 22.26
N SER A 104 1.44 -1.39 22.60
CA SER A 104 0.73 -2.28 21.68
C SER A 104 0.05 -1.48 20.56
N GLY A 105 -0.63 -0.38 20.90
CA GLY A 105 -1.28 0.50 19.92
C GLY A 105 -0.28 1.08 18.91
N GLU A 106 0.86 1.59 19.38
CA GLU A 106 1.89 2.17 18.51
C GLU A 106 2.53 1.11 17.60
N SER A 107 2.84 -0.08 18.14
CA SER A 107 3.49 -1.15 17.38
C SER A 107 2.66 -1.59 16.16
N ARG A 108 1.34 -1.70 16.33
CA ARG A 108 0.40 -2.07 15.25
C ARG A 108 0.11 -0.91 14.32
N HIS A 109 -0.11 0.28 14.86
CA HIS A 109 -0.42 1.47 14.06
C HIS A 109 0.71 1.83 13.11
N LEU A 110 1.97 1.81 13.59
CA LEU A 110 3.13 2.08 12.74
C LEU A 110 3.31 1.03 11.64
N GLY A 111 2.98 -0.23 11.91
CA GLY A 111 3.00 -1.30 10.91
C GLY A 111 1.97 -1.06 9.81
N LYS A 112 0.72 -0.86 10.20
CA LYS A 112 -0.40 -0.65 9.26
C LYS A 112 -0.30 0.64 8.46
N MET A 113 0.05 1.76 9.09
CA MET A 113 0.25 3.01 8.35
C MET A 113 1.35 2.88 7.32
N ARG A 114 2.43 2.16 7.64
CA ARG A 114 3.53 1.92 6.71
C ARG A 114 3.11 1.02 5.55
N GLU A 115 2.31 -0.01 5.83
CA GLU A 115 1.72 -0.87 4.80
C GLU A 115 0.79 -0.08 3.88
N ILE A 116 -0.16 0.68 4.44
CA ILE A 116 -1.07 1.54 3.68
C ILE A 116 -0.30 2.58 2.85
N ALA A 117 0.73 3.20 3.42
CA ALA A 117 1.57 4.17 2.71
C ALA A 117 2.33 3.50 1.56
N ASN A 118 2.88 2.30 1.78
CA ASN A 118 3.54 1.53 0.74
C ASN A 118 2.58 1.11 -0.37
N GLU A 119 1.37 0.63 -0.02
CA GLU A 119 0.33 0.27 -1.00
C GLU A 119 -0.13 1.49 -1.81
N THR A 120 -0.42 2.61 -1.13
CA THR A 120 -0.88 3.85 -1.78
C THR A 120 0.20 4.40 -2.71
N LYS A 121 1.46 4.35 -2.27
CA LYS A 121 2.59 4.74 -3.09
C LYS A 121 2.76 3.80 -4.28
N HIS A 122 2.73 2.49 -4.07
CA HIS A 122 2.85 1.50 -5.15
C HIS A 122 1.70 1.64 -6.16
N SER A 123 0.47 1.87 -5.69
CA SER A 123 -0.69 2.09 -6.54
C SER A 123 -0.54 3.38 -7.36
N SER A 124 -0.14 4.49 -6.73
CA SER A 124 0.04 5.76 -7.46
C SER A 124 1.21 5.72 -8.44
N GLU A 125 2.32 5.05 -8.09
CA GLU A 125 3.43 4.81 -9.00
C GLU A 125 3.04 3.88 -10.15
N THR A 126 2.24 2.84 -9.90
CA THR A 126 1.75 1.93 -10.95
C THR A 126 0.80 2.65 -11.91
N VAL A 127 -0.11 3.47 -11.39
CA VAL A 127 -1.02 4.30 -12.20
C VAL A 127 -0.22 5.30 -13.03
N ARG A 128 0.69 6.04 -12.40
CA ARG A 128 1.52 7.02 -13.11
C ARG A 128 2.41 6.36 -14.16
N TRP A 129 2.98 5.19 -13.84
CA TRP A 129 3.75 4.41 -14.79
C TRP A 129 2.89 3.91 -15.96
N ALA A 130 1.66 3.47 -15.71
CA ALA A 130 0.74 3.07 -16.76
C ALA A 130 0.31 4.26 -17.64
N GLU A 131 0.10 5.45 -17.06
CA GLU A 131 -0.17 6.68 -17.78
C GLU A 131 1.02 7.10 -18.66
N ASP A 132 2.23 7.13 -18.09
CA ASP A 132 3.47 7.42 -18.84
C ASP A 132 3.69 6.38 -19.96
N ALA A 133 3.46 5.09 -19.70
CA ALA A 133 3.60 4.04 -20.69
C ALA A 133 2.60 4.19 -21.85
N LEU A 134 1.35 4.58 -21.56
CA LEU A 134 0.33 4.84 -22.59
C LEU A 134 0.66 6.06 -23.44
N GLU A 135 1.21 7.12 -22.83
CA GLU A 135 1.64 8.31 -23.56
C GLU A 135 2.80 8.00 -24.53
N HIS A 136 3.68 7.07 -24.16
CA HIS A 136 4.82 6.67 -25.00
C HIS A 136 4.49 5.61 -26.07
N ILE A 137 3.38 4.86 -25.94
CA ILE A 137 2.95 3.88 -26.96
C ILE A 137 2.48 4.57 -28.26
N ASP A 138 2.02 5.82 -28.19
CA ASP A 138 1.65 6.59 -29.39
C ASP A 138 2.90 7.21 -30.10
N ALA A 139 4.12 7.06 -29.55
CA ALA A 139 5.36 7.44 -30.21
C ALA A 139 5.81 6.39 -31.26
N PRO A 140 6.31 6.81 -32.44
CA PRO A 140 6.70 5.90 -33.50
C PRO A 140 7.80 4.95 -33.02
N VAL A 141 7.54 3.63 -33.14
CA VAL A 141 8.41 2.47 -32.87
C VAL A 141 9.84 2.83 -32.44
N MET A 142 10.00 3.22 -31.17
CA MET A 142 11.32 3.41 -30.59
C MET A 142 12.02 2.05 -30.51
N ASN A 143 13.33 2.04 -30.72
CA ASN A 143 14.14 0.84 -30.57
C ASN A 143 14.01 0.31 -29.13
N HIS A 144 13.74 -0.99 -28.99
CA HIS A 144 13.48 -1.65 -27.70
C HIS A 144 14.53 -1.32 -26.63
N ARG A 145 15.81 -1.20 -27.06
CA ARG A 145 16.95 -0.87 -26.22
C ARG A 145 16.86 0.53 -25.58
N GLU A 146 16.39 1.53 -26.33
CA GLU A 146 16.25 2.90 -25.83
C GLU A 146 15.10 3.00 -24.81
N THR A 147 14.04 2.21 -25.02
CA THR A 147 12.93 2.10 -24.07
C THR A 147 13.42 1.51 -22.75
N GLU A 148 14.22 0.45 -22.77
CA GLU A 148 14.80 -0.15 -21.56
C GLU A 148 15.72 0.81 -20.80
N GLU A 149 16.58 1.54 -21.50
CA GLU A 149 17.45 2.56 -20.89
C GLU A 149 16.63 3.69 -20.23
N HIS A 150 15.56 4.15 -20.87
CA HIS A 150 14.68 5.17 -20.31
C HIS A 150 13.93 4.66 -19.07
N LEU A 151 13.44 3.42 -19.11
CA LEU A 151 12.78 2.78 -17.99
C LEU A 151 13.71 2.62 -16.78
N LEU A 152 14.97 2.21 -17.01
CA LEU A 152 16.00 2.15 -15.97
C LEU A 152 16.21 3.51 -15.29
N LYS A 153 16.24 4.60 -16.05
CA LYS A 153 16.33 5.96 -15.51
C LYS A 153 15.10 6.34 -14.69
N LEU A 154 13.90 5.97 -15.14
CA LEU A 154 12.66 6.20 -14.38
C LEU A 154 12.65 5.40 -13.06
N TYR A 155 13.12 4.15 -13.07
CA TYR A 155 13.27 3.37 -11.84
C TYR A 155 14.27 3.99 -10.89
N GLN A 156 15.45 4.36 -11.38
CA GLN A 156 16.44 5.06 -10.56
C GLN A 156 15.88 6.38 -9.98
N LYS A 157 15.09 7.11 -10.77
CA LYS A 157 14.43 8.33 -10.33
C LYS A 157 13.37 8.05 -9.27
N SER A 158 12.50 7.05 -9.46
CA SER A 158 11.50 6.63 -8.47
C SER A 158 12.17 6.20 -7.15
N VAL A 159 13.29 5.46 -7.21
CA VAL A 159 14.05 5.08 -6.01
C VAL A 159 14.64 6.32 -5.32
N LYS A 160 15.15 7.32 -6.05
CA LYS A 160 15.62 8.58 -5.45
C LYS A 160 14.47 9.40 -4.84
N ASP A 161 13.38 9.54 -5.57
CA ASP A 161 12.18 10.25 -5.15
C ASP A 161 11.49 9.53 -3.97
N SER A 162 11.85 8.27 -3.70
CA SER A 162 11.30 7.51 -2.58
C SER A 162 11.71 7.99 -1.19
N GLY A 163 12.54 9.03 -1.10
CA GLY A 163 13.10 9.50 0.16
C GLY A 163 14.16 8.53 0.65
N VAL A 164 15.03 8.08 -0.25
CA VAL A 164 16.18 7.22 0.09
C VAL A 164 17.43 7.98 -0.28
N ASN A 165 18.30 8.21 0.70
CA ASN A 165 19.62 8.77 0.46
C ASN A 165 20.58 7.63 0.14
N ILE A 166 21.02 7.59 -1.12
CA ILE A 166 22.00 6.62 -1.60
C ILE A 166 23.38 7.09 -1.13
N VAL A 167 24.01 6.29 -0.28
CA VAL A 167 25.38 6.53 0.18
C VAL A 167 26.33 5.71 -0.69
N PRO A 168 27.36 6.32 -1.30
CA PRO A 168 28.31 5.59 -2.14
C PRO A 168 29.10 4.57 -1.31
N GLY A 169 29.21 3.35 -1.83
CA GLY A 169 29.98 2.26 -1.23
C GLY A 169 29.17 1.01 -0.86
N ASP A 170 29.89 -0.10 -0.71
CA ASP A 170 29.31 -1.43 -0.44
C ASP A 170 28.86 -1.65 1.00
N GLN A 171 29.28 -0.78 1.93
CA GLN A 171 28.96 -0.94 3.35
C GLN A 171 28.47 0.35 3.97
N LEU A 172 27.28 0.28 4.56
CA LEU A 172 26.71 1.37 5.31
C LEU A 172 27.54 1.62 6.58
N GLY A 173 28.10 2.83 6.73
CA GLY A 173 28.88 3.22 7.91
C GLY A 173 28.08 3.05 9.22
N ILE A 174 28.79 2.85 10.33
CA ILE A 174 28.18 2.56 11.65
C ILE A 174 27.14 3.64 12.04
N HIS A 175 27.44 4.91 11.77
CA HIS A 175 26.53 6.02 12.05
C HIS A 175 25.20 5.92 11.28
N HIS A 176 25.23 5.54 10.01
CA HIS A 176 24.03 5.34 9.20
C HIS A 176 23.24 4.11 9.64
N ARG A 177 23.92 3.03 10.06
CA ARG A 177 23.24 1.85 10.62
C ARG A 177 22.50 2.20 11.91
N ILE A 178 23.15 2.95 12.80
CA ILE A 178 22.52 3.42 14.04
C ILE A 178 21.36 4.35 13.71
N ALA A 179 21.51 5.30 12.77
CA ALA A 179 20.44 6.18 12.34
C ALA A 179 19.22 5.41 11.81
N ASN A 180 19.45 4.45 10.91
CA ASN A 180 18.40 3.58 10.38
C ASN A 180 17.75 2.71 11.47
N TYR A 181 18.55 2.19 12.42
CA TYR A 181 18.05 1.39 13.53
C TYR A 181 17.17 2.21 14.47
N THR A 182 17.60 3.42 14.83
CA THR A 182 16.83 4.36 15.65
C THR A 182 15.53 4.77 14.97
N ALA A 183 15.57 5.08 13.67
CA ALA A 183 14.37 5.39 12.90
C ALA A 183 13.41 4.20 12.80
N ALA A 184 13.93 2.96 12.75
CA ALA A 184 13.12 1.76 12.68
C ALA A 184 12.54 1.33 14.03
N ASN A 185 13.21 1.63 15.15
CA ASN A 185 12.81 1.17 16.48
C ASN A 185 13.03 2.28 17.55
N PRO A 186 12.31 3.40 17.48
CA PRO A 186 12.51 4.53 18.40
C PRO A 186 12.32 4.12 19.86
N ILE A 187 11.32 3.28 20.15
CA ILE A 187 11.03 2.81 21.51
C ILE A 187 12.18 1.95 22.07
N LYS A 188 12.76 1.06 21.25
CA LYS A 188 13.87 0.20 21.71
C LYS A 188 15.08 1.05 22.03
N VAL A 189 15.41 2.01 21.17
CA VAL A 189 16.53 2.93 21.39
C VAL A 189 16.29 3.77 22.65
N LEU A 190 15.07 4.29 22.81
CA LEU A 190 14.67 5.03 24.00
C LEU A 190 14.84 4.20 25.28
N ALA A 191 14.36 2.96 25.30
CA ALA A 191 14.51 2.08 26.46
C ALA A 191 15.99 1.79 26.75
N THR A 192 16.80 1.52 25.72
CA THR A 192 18.23 1.24 25.87
C THR A 192 19.05 2.44 26.36
N LEU A 193 18.62 3.67 26.08
CA LEU A 193 19.30 4.88 26.55
C LEU A 193 18.75 5.33 27.91
N ALA A 194 17.43 5.34 28.08
CA ALA A 194 16.77 5.83 29.27
C ALA A 194 17.08 4.99 30.51
N LEU A 195 17.09 3.65 30.39
CA LEU A 195 17.32 2.77 31.54
C LEU A 195 18.74 2.96 32.14
N PRO A 196 19.83 2.90 31.36
CA PRO A 196 21.16 3.20 31.88
C PRO A 196 21.30 4.63 32.39
N SER A 197 20.69 5.63 31.72
CA SER A 197 20.74 7.01 32.19
C SER A 197 20.11 7.19 33.57
N VAL A 198 18.92 6.61 33.81
CA VAL A 198 18.26 6.66 35.11
C VAL A 198 19.05 5.88 36.17
N ALA A 199 19.58 4.71 35.80
CA ALA A 199 20.42 3.91 36.69
C ALA A 199 21.71 4.66 37.08
N TRP A 200 22.33 5.36 36.14
CA TRP A 200 23.54 6.16 36.36
C TRP A 200 23.28 7.32 37.33
N ILE A 201 22.16 8.05 37.14
CA ILE A 201 21.75 9.13 38.05
C ILE A 201 21.50 8.59 39.47
N PHE A 202 20.88 7.41 39.58
CA PHE A 202 20.64 6.77 40.88
C PHE A 202 21.95 6.39 41.59
N TYR A 203 22.90 5.77 40.87
CA TYR A 203 24.19 5.35 41.43
C TYR A 203 25.11 6.53 41.79
N GLY A 204 24.99 7.66 41.08
CA GLY A 204 25.73 8.89 41.43
C GLY A 204 25.33 9.50 42.77
N ASN A 205 24.07 9.31 43.20
CA ASN A 205 23.53 9.93 44.42
C ASN A 205 23.74 9.09 45.71
N THR A 206 24.18 7.84 45.58
CA THR A 206 24.44 6.94 46.73
C THR A 206 25.64 7.35 47.58
N GLY A 207 26.56 8.18 47.07
CA GLY A 207 27.79 8.57 47.80
C GLY A 207 27.64 9.61 48.93
N LYS A 208 26.52 10.34 49.02
CA LYS A 208 26.37 11.45 49.99
C LYS A 208 25.70 11.01 51.30
N GLN A 209 26.43 10.49 52.28
CA GLN A 209 25.85 9.86 53.49
C GLN A 209 25.06 10.79 54.45
N HIS A 210 25.10 12.11 54.29
CA HIS A 210 24.49 13.04 55.27
C HIS A 210 23.09 13.57 54.91
N LEU A 211 22.51 13.22 53.75
CA LEU A 211 21.20 13.72 53.34
C LEU A 211 20.12 12.64 53.48
N ASP A 212 19.01 13.01 54.13
CA ASP A 212 17.86 12.15 54.35
C ASP A 212 17.41 11.44 53.07
N PHE A 213 17.26 10.11 53.14
CA PHE A 213 16.97 9.26 52.00
C PHE A 213 15.70 9.69 51.25
N SER A 214 14.73 10.25 51.98
CA SER A 214 13.45 10.76 51.45
C SER A 214 13.62 11.93 50.47
N VAL A 215 14.47 12.91 50.80
CA VAL A 215 14.72 14.10 49.94
C VAL A 215 15.48 13.69 48.68
N LYS A 216 16.43 12.76 48.80
CA LYS A 216 17.15 12.20 47.64
C LYS A 216 16.20 11.50 46.68
N LEU A 217 15.27 10.71 47.20
CA LEU A 217 14.33 9.96 46.38
C LEU A 217 13.40 10.89 45.60
N MET A 218 12.97 12.00 46.23
CA MET A 218 12.17 13.02 45.57
C MET A 218 12.93 13.70 44.42
N HIS A 219 14.17 14.16 44.65
CA HIS A 219 14.98 14.78 43.61
C HIS A 219 15.32 13.81 42.47
N THR A 220 15.65 12.57 42.80
CA THR A 220 16.01 11.55 41.80
C THR A 220 14.82 11.24 40.89
N ARG A 221 13.58 11.28 41.41
CA ARG A 221 12.38 11.12 40.58
C ARG A 221 12.20 12.28 39.60
N VAL A 222 12.33 13.53 40.04
CA VAL A 222 12.18 14.71 39.16
C VAL A 222 13.28 14.75 38.10
N PHE A 223 14.53 14.48 38.48
CA PHE A 223 15.63 14.40 37.51
C PHE A 223 15.49 13.21 36.56
N GLY A 224 15.00 12.07 37.05
CA GLY A 224 14.68 10.91 36.21
C GLY A 224 13.62 11.24 35.16
N GLN A 225 12.52 11.87 35.57
CA GLN A 225 11.46 12.33 34.66
C GLN A 225 12.01 13.30 33.62
N PHE A 226 12.76 14.32 34.05
CA PHE A 226 13.37 15.29 33.14
C PHE A 226 14.29 14.59 32.12
N ALA A 227 15.17 13.71 32.58
CA ALA A 227 16.06 12.95 31.69
C ALA A 227 15.28 12.10 30.68
N THR A 228 14.23 11.39 31.12
CA THR A 228 13.41 10.60 30.20
C THR A 228 12.67 11.45 29.18
N ILE A 229 12.17 12.63 29.57
CA ILE A 229 11.47 13.55 28.66
C ILE A 229 12.45 14.13 27.64
N SER A 230 13.65 14.54 28.07
CA SER A 230 14.69 15.04 27.14
C SER A 230 15.12 13.98 26.13
N ILE A 231 15.31 12.73 26.56
CA ILE A 231 15.63 11.62 25.65
C ILE A 231 14.46 11.35 24.70
N LEU A 232 13.22 11.33 25.21
CA LEU A 232 12.02 11.14 24.40
C LEU A 232 11.88 12.19 23.30
N LEU A 233 11.99 13.47 23.65
CA LEU A 233 11.97 14.57 22.69
C LEU A 233 13.10 14.46 21.67
N GLY A 234 14.31 14.08 22.10
CA GLY A 234 15.44 13.86 21.20
C GLY A 234 15.19 12.74 20.20
N VAL A 235 14.63 11.60 20.64
CA VAL A 235 14.33 10.46 19.76
C VAL A 235 13.21 10.79 18.78
N ILE A 236 12.15 11.48 19.23
CA ILE A 236 11.04 11.90 18.35
C ILE A 236 11.53 12.91 17.32
N GLY A 237 12.28 13.94 17.73
CA GLY A 237 12.83 14.92 16.80
C GLY A 237 13.82 14.30 15.81
N PHE A 238 14.62 13.33 16.25
CA PHE A 238 15.50 12.58 15.36
C PHE A 238 14.71 11.70 14.38
N LYS A 239 13.62 11.08 14.84
CA LYS A 239 12.73 10.30 13.98
C LYS A 239 12.11 11.18 12.89
N GLU A 240 11.58 12.35 13.24
CA GLU A 240 11.01 13.29 12.26
C GLU A 240 12.08 13.77 11.26
N PHE A 241 13.29 14.06 11.73
CA PHE A 241 14.42 14.39 10.85
C PHE A 241 14.74 13.24 9.87
N MET A 242 14.72 11.98 10.34
CA MET A 242 14.95 10.81 9.48
C MET A 242 13.79 10.51 8.54
N ASP A 243 12.55 10.76 8.97
CA ASP A 243 11.36 10.61 8.14
C ASP A 243 11.34 11.68 7.02
N TYR A 244 11.88 12.89 7.28
CA TYR A 244 12.03 13.94 6.27
C TYR A 244 13.21 13.70 5.32
N ASN A 245 14.38 13.36 5.85
CA ASN A 245 15.59 13.17 5.02
C ASN A 245 15.63 11.80 4.35
N GLY A 246 14.83 10.84 4.81
CA GLY A 246 14.81 9.50 4.25
C GLY A 246 15.81 8.54 4.87
N ARG A 247 15.65 7.25 4.54
CA ARG A 247 16.57 6.19 4.99
C ARG A 247 17.85 6.19 4.17
N PHE A 248 18.97 5.89 4.84
CA PHE A 248 20.25 5.69 4.15
C PHE A 248 20.32 4.28 3.59
N ILE A 249 20.53 4.16 2.29
CA ILE A 249 20.65 2.87 1.60
C ILE A 249 21.97 2.86 0.83
N THR A 250 22.60 1.69 0.75
CA THR A 250 23.83 1.53 -0.04
C THR A 250 23.51 1.47 -1.53
N GLU A 251 24.46 1.85 -2.40
CA GLU A 251 24.29 1.72 -3.85
C GLU A 251 23.91 0.29 -4.27
N ARG A 252 24.50 -0.71 -3.60
CA ARG A 252 24.18 -2.13 -3.83
C ARG A 252 22.72 -2.45 -3.53
N GLU A 253 22.23 -2.10 -2.35
CA GLU A 253 20.82 -2.35 -1.99
C GLU A 253 19.85 -1.56 -2.89
N ALA A 254 20.24 -0.36 -3.34
CA ALA A 254 19.46 0.40 -4.32
C ALA A 254 19.38 -0.34 -5.67
N ASN A 255 20.49 -0.90 -6.14
CA ASN A 255 20.52 -1.69 -7.38
C ASN A 255 19.72 -2.99 -7.25
N ASP A 256 19.85 -3.70 -6.12
CA ASP A 256 19.10 -4.93 -5.84
C ASP A 256 17.58 -4.66 -5.86
N ARG A 257 17.13 -3.50 -5.34
CA ARG A 257 15.72 -3.10 -5.43
C ARG A 257 15.26 -2.78 -6.84
N VAL A 258 16.12 -2.16 -7.66
CA VAL A 258 15.79 -1.90 -9.06
C VAL A 258 15.66 -3.21 -9.81
N GLU A 259 16.52 -4.19 -9.55
CA GLU A 259 16.44 -5.54 -10.12
C GLU A 259 15.16 -6.27 -9.68
N GLU A 260 14.78 -6.17 -8.40
CA GLU A 260 13.52 -6.73 -7.90
C GLU A 260 12.30 -6.09 -8.59
N MET A 261 12.29 -4.76 -8.75
CA MET A 261 11.23 -4.06 -9.48
C MET A 261 11.16 -4.49 -10.96
N GLN A 262 12.31 -4.76 -11.59
CA GLN A 262 12.34 -5.30 -12.95
C GLN A 262 11.72 -6.70 -13.02
N HIS A 263 12.03 -7.58 -12.07
CA HIS A 263 11.41 -8.91 -11.99
C HIS A 263 9.90 -8.84 -11.77
N VAL A 264 9.43 -8.00 -10.85
CA VAL A 264 7.99 -7.80 -10.60
C VAL A 264 7.29 -7.28 -11.85
N ARG A 265 7.92 -6.33 -12.55
CA ARG A 265 7.39 -5.79 -13.81
C ARG A 265 7.31 -6.85 -14.90
N GLN A 266 8.34 -7.67 -15.10
CA GLN A 266 8.31 -8.77 -16.07
C GLN A 266 7.21 -9.79 -15.73
N ALA A 267 7.02 -10.07 -14.44
CA ALA A 267 5.94 -10.94 -13.98
C ALA A 267 4.54 -10.33 -14.21
N LEU A 268 4.36 -9.02 -14.01
CA LEU A 268 3.10 -8.34 -14.28
C LEU A 268 2.81 -8.24 -15.79
N MET A 269 3.81 -7.92 -16.60
CA MET A 269 3.68 -7.86 -18.05
C MET A 269 3.29 -9.23 -18.62
N SER A 270 3.91 -10.32 -18.16
CA SER A 270 3.56 -11.67 -18.62
C SER A 270 2.13 -12.05 -18.26
N ARG A 271 1.64 -11.67 -17.07
CA ARG A 271 0.23 -11.84 -16.68
C ARG A 271 -0.71 -11.02 -17.59
N LEU A 272 -0.38 -9.76 -17.85
CA LEU A 272 -1.20 -8.87 -18.69
C LEU A 272 -1.28 -9.39 -20.14
N HIS A 273 -0.18 -9.93 -20.66
CA HIS A 273 -0.17 -10.59 -21.97
C HIS A 273 -1.06 -11.83 -21.99
N ALA A 274 -0.96 -12.70 -20.98
CA ALA A 274 -1.83 -13.87 -20.87
C ALA A 274 -3.31 -13.47 -20.79
N ASP A 275 -3.66 -12.45 -20.00
CA ASP A 275 -5.03 -11.95 -19.88
C ASP A 275 -5.52 -11.36 -21.20
N LYS A 276 -4.67 -10.61 -21.92
CA LYS A 276 -5.01 -10.05 -23.24
C LYS A 276 -5.27 -11.15 -24.26
N GLU A 277 -4.46 -12.20 -24.28
CA GLU A 277 -4.66 -13.37 -25.14
C GLU A 277 -5.98 -14.08 -24.82
N GLN A 278 -6.31 -14.23 -23.52
CA GLN A 278 -7.59 -14.79 -23.10
C GLN A 278 -8.77 -13.95 -23.56
N VAL A 279 -8.71 -12.63 -23.41
CA VAL A 279 -9.75 -11.71 -23.88
C VAL A 279 -9.90 -11.77 -25.39
N GLN A 280 -8.80 -11.82 -26.14
CA GLN A 280 -8.85 -11.95 -27.60
C GLN A 280 -9.45 -13.29 -28.03
N ALA A 281 -9.08 -14.39 -27.37
CA ALA A 281 -9.66 -15.71 -27.63
C ALA A 281 -11.17 -15.73 -27.34
N GLN A 282 -11.62 -15.07 -26.26
CA GLN A 282 -13.04 -14.90 -25.97
C GLN A 282 -13.75 -14.07 -27.04
N GLN A 283 -13.16 -12.96 -27.49
CA GLN A 283 -13.73 -12.15 -28.56
C GLN A 283 -13.84 -12.92 -29.88
N GLN A 284 -12.87 -13.77 -30.22
CA GLN A 284 -12.94 -14.63 -31.40
C GLN A 284 -14.05 -15.69 -31.27
N LYS A 285 -14.24 -16.27 -30.08
CA LYS A 285 -15.37 -17.18 -29.81
C LYS A 285 -16.73 -16.47 -29.95
N ILE A 286 -16.86 -15.26 -29.44
CA ILE A 286 -18.09 -14.46 -29.56
C ILE A 286 -18.37 -14.13 -31.04
N LYS A 287 -17.35 -13.70 -31.79
CA LYS A 287 -17.48 -13.40 -33.23
C LYS A 287 -17.91 -14.64 -34.03
N SER A 288 -17.26 -15.78 -33.79
CA SER A 288 -17.61 -17.02 -34.49
C SER A 288 -19.00 -17.55 -34.13
N ALA A 289 -19.45 -17.42 -32.87
CA ALA A 289 -20.81 -17.74 -32.48
C ALA A 289 -21.83 -16.81 -33.15
N HIS A 290 -21.57 -15.51 -33.16
CA HIS A 290 -22.41 -14.53 -33.84
C HIS A 290 -22.52 -14.80 -35.36
N ASP A 291 -21.41 -15.12 -36.03
CA ASP A 291 -21.42 -15.44 -37.46
C ASP A 291 -22.20 -16.73 -37.77
N GLN A 292 -22.20 -17.70 -36.84
CA GLN A 292 -23.04 -18.91 -36.97
C GLN A 292 -24.53 -18.58 -36.81
N ASP A 293 -24.88 -17.73 -35.86
CA ASP A 293 -26.28 -17.30 -35.65
C ASP A 293 -26.81 -16.51 -36.85
N VAL A 294 -26.02 -15.61 -37.42
CA VAL A 294 -26.38 -14.88 -38.65
C VAL A 294 -26.61 -15.84 -39.81
N LYS A 295 -25.72 -16.82 -40.01
CA LYS A 295 -25.90 -17.85 -41.06
C LYS A 295 -27.15 -18.70 -40.83
N ASN A 296 -27.43 -19.09 -39.59
CA ASN A 296 -28.62 -19.86 -39.25
C ASN A 296 -29.90 -19.04 -39.50
N HIS A 297 -29.89 -17.75 -39.16
CA HIS A 297 -31.01 -16.85 -39.41
C HIS A 297 -31.30 -16.67 -40.91
N ASP A 298 -30.26 -16.59 -41.74
CA ASP A 298 -30.40 -16.55 -43.21
C ASP A 298 -30.99 -17.85 -43.78
N VAL A 299 -30.61 -19.01 -43.24
CA VAL A 299 -31.18 -20.31 -43.65
C VAL A 299 -32.65 -20.40 -43.25
N HIS A 300 -33.01 -19.99 -42.04
CA HIS A 300 -34.41 -19.99 -41.58
C HIS A 300 -35.28 -19.01 -42.38
N SER A 301 -34.78 -17.81 -42.69
CA SER A 301 -35.52 -16.84 -43.50
C SER A 301 -35.73 -17.31 -44.94
N LYS A 302 -34.74 -17.99 -45.54
CA LYS A 302 -34.90 -18.66 -46.85
C LYS A 302 -35.92 -19.79 -46.80
N LYS A 303 -35.84 -20.70 -45.82
CA LYS A 303 -36.83 -21.78 -45.65
C LYS A 303 -38.26 -21.23 -45.49
N LYS A 304 -38.45 -20.17 -44.69
CA LYS A 304 -39.76 -19.54 -44.50
C LYS A 304 -40.30 -18.90 -45.79
N LYS A 305 -39.43 -18.32 -46.65
CA LYS A 305 -39.83 -17.81 -47.97
C LYS A 305 -40.23 -18.94 -48.93
N VAL A 306 -39.49 -20.04 -48.97
CA VAL A 306 -39.83 -21.21 -49.82
C VAL A 306 -41.16 -21.82 -49.40
N GLN A 307 -41.38 -22.01 -48.10
CA GLN A 307 -42.65 -22.56 -47.59
C GLN A 307 -43.85 -21.66 -47.90
N LYS A 308 -43.68 -20.34 -47.84
CA LYS A 308 -44.74 -19.39 -48.21
C LYS A 308 -45.03 -19.38 -49.72
N GLN A 309 -44.03 -19.64 -50.58
CA GLN A 309 -44.24 -19.77 -52.02
C GLN A 309 -44.95 -21.07 -52.40
N SER A 310 -44.64 -22.20 -51.75
CA SER A 310 -45.35 -23.46 -51.98
C SER A 310 -46.82 -23.42 -51.55
N GLU A 311 -47.14 -22.73 -50.44
CA GLU A 311 -48.55 -22.53 -50.04
C GLU A 311 -49.33 -21.62 -51.00
N THR A 312 -48.65 -20.75 -51.75
CA THR A 312 -49.34 -19.85 -52.70
C THR A 312 -49.62 -20.52 -54.05
N GLN A 313 -48.88 -21.58 -54.42
CA GLN A 313 -49.11 -22.30 -55.69
C GLN A 313 -50.23 -23.34 -55.62
N ASP A 314 -50.53 -23.91 -54.45
CA ASP A 314 -51.64 -24.87 -54.25
C ASP A 314 -53.03 -24.19 -54.16
N ALA A 315 -53.08 -22.85 -54.12
CA ALA A 315 -54.33 -22.09 -54.06
C ALA A 315 -54.86 -21.67 -55.46
N THR A 316 -54.24 -22.12 -56.55
CA THR A 316 -54.61 -21.77 -57.92
C THR A 316 -54.83 -22.99 -58.81
N ASP A 317 -55.71 -23.92 -58.39
CA ASP A 317 -56.38 -24.83 -59.32
C ASP A 317 -57.90 -24.60 -59.26
N PRO A 318 -58.51 -23.98 -60.29
CA PRO A 318 -59.95 -23.86 -60.37
C PRO A 318 -60.56 -25.21 -60.74
N VAL A 319 -61.38 -25.73 -59.82
CA VAL A 319 -62.35 -26.80 -60.05
C VAL A 319 -63.24 -26.42 -61.24
N ALA A 320 -62.94 -26.99 -62.41
CA ALA A 320 -63.81 -27.00 -63.57
C ALA A 320 -64.16 -28.46 -63.91
N SER A 321 -65.14 -29.00 -63.20
CA SER A 321 -65.87 -30.20 -63.64
C SER A 321 -67.33 -30.11 -63.20
N THR A 322 -68.19 -29.67 -64.11
CA THR A 322 -69.63 -29.95 -64.12
C THR A 322 -70.12 -29.80 -65.56
N VAL A 323 -70.16 -30.92 -66.31
CA VAL A 323 -71.28 -31.39 -67.15
C VAL A 323 -71.08 -32.88 -67.36
#